data_AF-A0A0B1ZLZ5-F1
#
_entry.id   AF-A0A0B1ZLZ5-F1
#
_cell.length_a   1.000
_cell.length_b   1.000
_cell.length_c   1.000
_cell.angle_alpha   90.00
_cell.angle_beta   90.00
_cell.angle_gamma   90.00
#
_symmetry.space_group_name_H-M   'P 1'
#
loop_
_entity.id
_entity.type
_entity.pdbx_description
1 polymer ?
#
loop_
_entity_poly.entity_id
_entity_poly.type
_entity_poly.pdbx_seq_one_letter_code
_entity_poly.pdbx_strand_id
1 'polypeptide(L)'
;MADGNDRQELAKDRTDWAEDRTVMANERTYAGWVRTGLAAVGIGIGFNALFAKLDPAWLPRALASCFIAVGILIFLLARHKAGGVLDRLSAHRASPLPKRQINMIAGLLSLASAALIVALWIM
;
A
#
# COMPACT_ATOMS: atom_id res chain seq x y z
N MET A 1 -44.11 14.86 20.48
CA MET A 1 -42.71 15.27 20.75
C MET A 1 -41.71 14.14 20.41
N ALA A 2 -41.97 13.30 19.40
CA ALA A 2 -41.08 12.21 18.97
C ALA A 2 -40.07 12.65 17.88
N ASP A 3 -40.37 13.72 17.15
CA ASP A 3 -39.63 14.20 15.98
C ASP A 3 -38.18 14.68 16.26
N GLY A 4 -37.84 14.98 17.52
CA GLY A 4 -36.47 15.35 17.90
C GLY A 4 -35.53 14.14 17.86
N ASN A 5 -35.90 13.08 18.58
CA ASN A 5 -35.08 11.88 18.75
C ASN A 5 -34.80 11.19 17.41
N ASP A 6 -35.82 11.06 16.56
CA ASP A 6 -35.69 10.47 15.22
C ASP A 6 -34.71 11.25 14.34
N ARG A 7 -34.69 12.59 14.44
CA ARG A 7 -33.73 13.44 13.71
C ARG A 7 -32.30 13.26 14.21
N GLN A 8 -32.11 13.11 15.53
CA GLN A 8 -30.78 12.84 16.10
C GLN A 8 -30.26 11.46 15.66
N GLU A 9 -31.09 10.42 15.67
CA GLU A 9 -30.70 9.08 15.22
C GLU A 9 -30.33 9.07 13.74
N LEU A 10 -31.14 9.68 12.87
CA LEU A 10 -30.84 9.81 11.45
C LEU A 10 -29.55 10.61 11.18
N ALA A 11 -29.25 11.61 12.01
CA ALA A 11 -28.00 12.38 11.90
C ALA A 11 -26.78 11.53 12.27
N LYS A 12 -26.91 10.65 13.28
CA LYS A 12 -25.86 9.71 13.66
C LYS A 12 -25.62 8.68 12.56
N ASP A 13 -26.67 8.02 12.06
CA ASP A 13 -26.54 7.02 11.00
C ASP A 13 -25.84 7.56 9.73
N ARG A 14 -26.12 8.81 9.36
CA ARG A 14 -25.44 9.48 8.23
C ARG A 14 -23.95 9.68 8.49
N THR A 15 -23.57 9.95 9.73
CA THR A 15 -22.17 10.13 10.15
C THR A 15 -21.45 8.79 10.09
N ASP A 16 -22.04 7.74 10.65
CA ASP A 16 -21.50 6.37 10.65
C ASP A 16 -21.28 5.88 9.20
N TRP A 17 -22.24 6.11 8.29
CA TRP A 17 -22.10 5.78 6.87
C TRP A 17 -21.09 6.66 6.13
N ALA A 18 -20.83 7.88 6.58
CA ALA A 18 -19.76 8.71 6.02
C ALA A 18 -18.37 8.19 6.43
N GLU A 19 -18.23 7.74 7.68
CA GLU A 19 -16.99 7.12 8.17
C GLU A 19 -16.71 5.80 7.44
N ASP A 20 -17.68 4.90 7.35
CA ASP A 20 -17.53 3.61 6.67
C ASP A 20 -17.08 3.78 5.20
N ARG A 21 -17.66 4.74 4.46
CA ARG A 21 -17.25 5.06 3.08
C ARG A 21 -15.80 5.57 3.00
N THR A 22 -15.39 6.35 3.99
CA THR A 22 -14.02 6.89 4.06
C THR A 22 -13.01 5.77 4.33
N VAL A 23 -13.37 4.83 5.21
CA VAL A 23 -12.58 3.63 5.49
C VAL A 23 -12.42 2.78 4.21
N MET A 24 -13.51 2.48 3.50
CA MET A 24 -13.44 1.72 2.23
C MET A 24 -12.62 2.44 1.14
N ALA A 25 -12.70 3.77 1.08
CA ALA A 25 -11.90 4.58 0.16
C ALA A 25 -10.40 4.53 0.51
N ASN A 26 -10.06 4.48 1.80
CA ASN A 26 -8.69 4.32 2.28
C ASN A 26 -8.10 2.96 1.87
N GLU A 27 -8.87 1.87 2.02
CA GLU A 27 -8.44 0.53 1.57
C GLU A 27 -8.19 0.47 0.07
N ARG A 28 -9.08 1.07 -0.74
CA ARG A 28 -8.90 1.15 -2.18
C ARG A 28 -7.65 1.93 -2.55
N THR A 29 -7.39 3.03 -1.86
CA THR A 29 -6.16 3.81 -2.01
C THR A 29 -4.95 2.95 -1.67
N TYR A 30 -4.95 2.27 -0.52
CA TYR A 30 -3.87 1.36 -0.13
C TYR A 30 -3.60 0.27 -1.18
N ALA A 31 -4.66 -0.40 -1.68
CA ALA A 31 -4.53 -1.40 -2.74
C ALA A 31 -3.99 -0.80 -4.05
N GLY A 32 -4.35 0.44 -4.37
CA GLY A 32 -3.76 1.20 -5.48
C GLY A 32 -2.26 1.41 -5.32
N TRP A 33 -1.82 1.82 -4.12
CA TRP A 33 -0.39 1.99 -3.82
C TRP A 33 0.38 0.66 -3.85
N VAL A 34 -0.18 -0.42 -3.32
CA VAL A 34 0.45 -1.75 -3.39
C VAL A 34 0.64 -2.17 -4.85
N ARG A 35 -0.35 -1.92 -5.71
CA ARG A 35 -0.25 -2.22 -7.14
C ARG A 35 0.85 -1.43 -7.84
N THR A 36 0.96 -0.13 -7.57
CA THR A 36 2.01 0.71 -8.17
C THR A 36 3.39 0.31 -7.67
N GLY A 37 3.53 -0.06 -6.40
CA GLY A 37 4.77 -0.60 -5.84
C GLY A 37 5.19 -1.90 -6.52
N LEU A 38 4.26 -2.84 -6.69
CA LEU A 38 4.53 -4.11 -7.37
C LEU A 38 4.88 -3.91 -8.85
N ALA A 39 4.23 -2.96 -9.53
CA ALA A 39 4.57 -2.59 -10.90
C ALA A 39 6.01 -2.03 -11.00
N ALA A 40 6.41 -1.17 -10.07
CA ALA A 40 7.79 -0.65 -10.02
C ALA A 40 8.82 -1.78 -9.81
N VAL A 41 8.55 -2.70 -8.89
CA VAL A 41 9.39 -3.90 -8.67
C VAL A 41 9.47 -4.75 -9.94
N GLY A 42 8.33 -5.01 -10.58
CA GLY A 42 8.24 -5.77 -11.81
C GLY A 42 9.02 -5.14 -12.98
N ILE A 43 8.95 -3.81 -13.11
CA ILE A 43 9.75 -3.05 -14.08
C ILE A 43 11.24 -3.22 -13.77
N GLY A 44 11.66 -3.14 -12.50
CA GLY A 44 13.06 -3.35 -12.11
C GLY A 44 13.57 -4.74 -12.50
N ILE A 45 12.81 -5.80 -12.19
CA ILE A 45 13.15 -7.18 -12.57
C ILE A 45 13.20 -7.32 -14.10
N GLY A 46 12.18 -6.83 -14.80
CA GLY A 46 12.08 -6.89 -16.26
C GLY A 46 13.23 -6.14 -16.94
N PHE A 47 13.60 -4.97 -16.43
CA PHE A 47 14.73 -4.20 -16.92
C PHE A 47 16.05 -4.97 -16.80
N ASN A 48 16.32 -5.57 -15.63
CA ASN A 48 17.50 -6.42 -15.46
C ASN A 48 17.52 -7.58 -16.45
N ALA A 49 16.38 -8.27 -16.62
CA ALA A 49 16.29 -9.41 -17.53
C ALA A 49 16.51 -9.03 -19.01
N LEU A 50 15.99 -7.88 -19.44
CA LEU A 50 16.13 -7.39 -20.82
C LEU A 50 17.54 -6.91 -21.13
N PHE A 51 18.21 -6.30 -20.15
CA PHE A 51 19.48 -5.62 -20.34
C PHE A 51 20.67 -6.30 -19.65
N ALA A 52 20.51 -7.55 -19.18
CA ALA A 52 21.53 -8.29 -18.42
C ALA A 52 22.91 -8.40 -19.10
N LYS A 53 22.98 -8.23 -20.42
CA LYS A 53 24.20 -8.34 -21.22
C LYS A 53 24.81 -6.98 -21.60
N LEU A 54 24.26 -5.86 -21.11
CA LEU A 54 24.87 -4.55 -21.32
C LEU A 54 26.23 -4.46 -20.59
N ASP A 55 27.17 -3.80 -21.24
CA ASP A 55 28.46 -3.43 -20.66
C ASP A 55 28.40 -1.96 -20.23
N PRO A 56 28.70 -1.61 -18.97
CA PRO A 56 29.18 -2.46 -17.89
C PRO A 56 28.08 -3.27 -17.17
N ALA A 57 28.39 -4.52 -16.82
CA ALA A 57 27.44 -5.51 -16.28
C ALA A 57 26.73 -5.11 -14.97
N TRP A 58 27.26 -4.12 -14.23
CA TRP A 58 26.64 -3.61 -13.00
C TRP A 58 25.51 -2.59 -13.28
N LEU A 59 25.49 -1.95 -14.45
CA LEU A 59 24.55 -0.88 -14.77
C LEU A 59 23.09 -1.35 -14.79
N PRO A 60 22.73 -2.48 -15.43
CA PRO A 60 21.35 -3.01 -15.40
C PRO A 60 20.90 -3.36 -13.98
N ARG A 61 21.80 -3.93 -13.17
CA ARG A 61 21.54 -4.33 -11.79
C ARG A 61 21.30 -3.11 -10.90
N ALA A 62 22.08 -2.04 -11.09
CA ALA A 62 21.91 -0.78 -10.36
C ALA A 62 20.56 -0.12 -10.70
N LEU A 63 20.21 -0.02 -11.99
CA LEU A 63 18.93 0.55 -12.41
C LEU A 63 17.73 -0.28 -11.91
N ALA A 64 17.81 -1.60 -12.01
CA ALA A 64 16.81 -2.50 -11.44
C ALA A 64 16.64 -2.30 -9.93
N SER A 65 17.77 -2.19 -9.20
CA SER A 65 17.77 -1.94 -7.76
C SER A 65 17.07 -0.62 -7.44
N CYS A 66 17.27 0.44 -8.23
CA CYS A 66 16.58 1.72 -8.06
C CYS A 66 15.06 1.57 -8.19
N PHE A 67 14.57 0.89 -9.24
CA PHE A 67 13.13 0.67 -9.42
C PHE A 67 12.52 -0.18 -8.29
N ILE A 68 13.24 -1.21 -7.83
CA ILE A 68 12.80 -2.04 -6.69
C ILE A 68 12.78 -1.22 -5.40
N ALA A 69 13.79 -0.37 -5.17
CA ALA A 69 13.84 0.53 -4.02
C ALA A 69 12.69 1.54 -4.01
N VAL A 70 12.32 2.07 -5.19
CA VAL A 70 11.10 2.90 -5.34
C VAL A 70 9.85 2.10 -4.94
N GLY A 71 9.74 0.84 -5.35
CA GLY A 71 8.66 -0.05 -4.92
C GLY A 71 8.59 -0.21 -3.39
N ILE A 72 9.73 -0.43 -2.74
CA ILE A 72 9.83 -0.49 -1.26
C ILE A 72 9.33 0.82 -0.64
N LEU A 73 9.80 1.97 -1.15
CA LEU A 73 9.36 3.28 -0.65
C LEU A 73 7.85 3.46 -0.77
N ILE A 74 7.26 3.06 -1.90
CA ILE A 74 5.80 3.09 -2.11
C ILE A 74 5.09 2.23 -1.06
N PHE A 75 5.55 1.02 -0.77
CA PHE A 75 4.95 0.17 0.26
C PHE A 75 5.00 0.80 1.65
N LEU A 76 6.13 1.43 2.01
CA LEU A 76 6.30 2.11 3.30
C LEU A 76 5.38 3.34 3.43
N LEU A 77 5.28 4.14 2.36
CA LEU A 77 4.38 5.30 2.31
C LEU A 77 2.91 4.86 2.38
N ALA A 78 2.54 3.80 1.65
CA ALA A 78 1.20 3.22 1.67
C ALA A 78 0.81 2.80 3.09
N ARG A 79 1.72 2.10 3.78
CA ARG A 79 1.54 1.69 5.18
C ARG A 79 1.30 2.87 6.10
N HIS A 80 2.16 3.90 6.02
CA HIS A 80 2.08 5.06 6.89
C HIS A 80 0.77 5.85 6.68
N LYS A 81 0.41 6.11 5.42
CA LYS A 81 -0.81 6.84 5.06
C LYS A 81 -2.07 6.06 5.41
N ALA A 82 -2.14 4.76 5.07
CA ALA A 82 -3.31 3.94 5.35
C ALA A 82 -3.55 3.76 6.87
N GLY A 83 -2.46 3.58 7.63
CA GLY A 83 -2.53 3.46 9.09
C GLY A 83 -3.01 4.75 9.78
N GLY A 84 -2.53 5.92 9.34
CA GLY A 84 -2.90 7.20 9.95
C GLY A 84 -4.36 7.60 9.70
N VAL A 85 -4.97 7.15 8.59
CA VAL A 85 -6.41 7.34 8.35
C VAL A 85 -7.23 6.39 9.22
N LEU A 86 -6.84 5.13 9.31
CA LEU A 86 -7.57 4.13 10.11
C LEU A 86 -7.55 4.44 11.62
N ASP A 87 -6.50 5.10 12.12
CA ASP A 87 -6.42 5.54 13.53
C ASP A 87 -7.41 6.67 13.88
N ARG A 88 -7.97 7.35 12.87
CA ARG A 88 -8.83 8.54 13.06
C ARG A 88 -10.32 8.28 12.84
N LEU A 89 -10.68 7.11 12.32
CA LEU A 89 -12.06 6.77 11.96
C LEU A 89 -12.52 5.51 12.70
N SER A 90 -13.81 5.45 13.00
CA SER A 90 -14.44 4.27 13.58
C SER A 90 -15.18 3.51 12.48
N ALA A 91 -14.83 2.24 12.31
CA ALA A 91 -15.63 1.36 11.46
C ALA A 91 -16.88 0.95 12.22
N HIS A 92 -18.05 1.19 11.64
CA HIS A 92 -19.34 0.93 12.28
C HIS A 92 -19.98 -0.32 11.67
N ARG A 93 -20.24 -0.30 10.36
CA ARG A 93 -20.80 -1.43 9.61
C ARG A 93 -19.84 -1.98 8.56
N ALA A 94 -18.83 -1.21 8.16
CA ALA A 94 -17.75 -1.73 7.33
C ALA A 94 -16.85 -2.67 8.14
N SER A 95 -16.37 -3.74 7.51
CA SER A 95 -15.38 -4.65 8.08
C SER A 95 -14.00 -4.40 7.44
N PRO A 96 -13.28 -3.33 7.82
CA PRO A 96 -12.01 -3.03 7.19
C PRO A 96 -10.91 -4.02 7.56
N LEU A 97 -9.92 -4.11 6.68
CA LEU A 97 -8.64 -4.73 6.94
C LEU A 97 -8.01 -4.07 8.17
N PRO A 98 -7.74 -4.84 9.23
CA PRO A 98 -7.14 -4.30 10.43
C PRO A 98 -5.75 -3.74 10.10
N LYS A 99 -5.37 -2.65 10.78
CA LYS A 99 -4.06 -1.98 10.64
C LYS A 99 -2.88 -2.96 10.65
N ARG A 100 -2.98 -4.02 11.46
CA ARG A 100 -1.97 -5.08 11.54
C ARG A 100 -1.77 -5.79 10.19
N GLN A 101 -2.85 -6.14 9.47
CA GLN A 101 -2.76 -6.80 8.17
C GLN A 101 -2.14 -5.88 7.11
N ILE A 102 -2.54 -4.61 7.06
CA ILE A 102 -1.92 -3.57 6.20
C ILE A 102 -0.41 -3.49 6.45
N ASN A 103 -0.01 -3.43 7.73
CA ASN A 103 1.39 -3.40 8.12
C ASN A 103 2.15 -4.68 7.74
N MET A 104 1.54 -5.85 7.94
CA MET A 104 2.14 -7.14 7.60
C MET A 104 2.35 -7.30 6.09
N ILE A 105 1.35 -6.97 5.27
CA ILE A 105 1.44 -7.05 3.81
C ILE A 105 2.54 -6.11 3.29
N ALA A 106 2.54 -4.84 3.71
CA ALA A 106 3.56 -3.89 3.29
C ALA A 106 4.97 -4.30 3.76
N GLY A 107 5.09 -4.83 4.98
CA GLY A 107 6.36 -5.34 5.52
C GLY A 107 6.89 -6.54 4.75
N LEU A 108 6.03 -7.52 4.45
CA LEU A 108 6.41 -8.72 3.71
C LEU A 108 6.83 -8.39 2.26
N LEU A 109 6.08 -7.51 1.58
CA LEU A 109 6.43 -7.05 0.23
C LEU A 109 7.74 -6.26 0.22
N SER A 110 7.97 -5.42 1.22
CA SER A 110 9.24 -4.68 1.35
C SER A 110 10.42 -5.63 1.59
N LEU A 111 10.25 -6.63 2.46
CA LEU A 111 11.27 -7.64 2.74
C LEU A 111 11.58 -8.48 1.49
N ALA A 112 10.56 -8.95 0.78
CA ALA A 112 10.72 -9.70 -0.45
C ALA A 112 11.44 -8.86 -1.53
N SER A 113 11.09 -7.59 -1.66
CA SER A 113 11.75 -6.67 -2.59
C SER A 113 13.21 -6.41 -2.22
N ALA A 114 13.52 -6.26 -0.93
CA ALA A 114 14.90 -6.13 -0.46
C ALA A 114 15.72 -7.41 -0.76
N ALA A 115 15.12 -8.58 -0.56
CA ALA A 115 15.75 -9.86 -0.91
C ALA A 115 16.04 -9.97 -2.42
N LEU A 116 15.16 -9.44 -3.28
CA LEU A 116 15.41 -9.37 -4.73
C LEU A 116 16.62 -8.50 -5.06
N ILE A 117 16.77 -7.34 -4.41
CA ILE A 117 17.97 -6.49 -4.60
C ILE A 117 19.21 -7.30 -4.22
N VAL A 118 19.23 -7.95 -3.05
CA VAL A 118 20.38 -8.76 -2.63
C VAL A 118 20.70 -9.87 -3.64
N ALA A 119 19.68 -10.58 -4.13
CA ALA A 119 19.86 -11.63 -5.14
C ALA A 119 20.45 -11.09 -6.46
N LEU A 120 20.03 -9.91 -6.91
CA LEU A 120 20.56 -9.27 -8.13
C LEU A 120 22.04 -8.92 -8.06
N TRP A 121 22.58 -8.67 -6.86
CA TRP A 121 23.99 -8.34 -6.67
C TRP A 121 24.88 -9.56 -6.42
N ILE A 122 24.31 -10.65 -5.89
CA ILE A 122 25.05 -11.89 -5.66
C ILE A 122 25.22 -12.71 -6.96
N MET A 123 24.21 -12.70 -7.83
CA MET A 123 24.23 -13.33 -9.15
C MET A 123 24.98 -12.46 -10.16
#